data_AF-A0A8S9K610-F1
#
_entry.id   AF-A0A8S9K610-F1
#
_cell.length_a   1.000
_cell.length_b   1.000
_cell.length_c   1.000
_cell.angle_alpha   90.00
_cell.angle_beta   90.00
_cell.angle_gamma   90.00
#
_symmetry.space_group_name_H-M   'P 1'
#
loop_
_entity.id
_entity.type
_entity.pdbx_description
1 polymer ?
#
loop_
_entity_poly.entity_id
_entity_poly.type
_entity_poly.pdbx_seq_one_letter_code
_entity_poly.pdbx_strand_id
1 'polypeptide(L)'
;MLFALCKQARVLADGGDLEGAVGILRNRERELAETQSARASDGLCLSLSSELGALQERMTSRRMYERSGRAYAFSSMSSHSAQRATAREPVCGSAAPQAYQTSSMARMVSRSQELGIKSPKPSPARRDRS
;
A
#
# COMPACT_ATOMS: atom_id res chain seq x y z
N MET A 1 -2.33 -8.24 -10.44
CA MET A 1 -1.38 -9.36 -10.64
C MET A 1 -0.41 -9.50 -9.46
N LEU A 2 0.26 -8.42 -9.02
CA LEU A 2 1.20 -8.44 -7.89
C LEU A 2 0.64 -8.99 -6.56
N PHE A 3 -0.61 -8.65 -6.22
CA PHE A 3 -1.26 -9.10 -4.99
C PHE A 3 -1.36 -10.63 -4.88
N ALA A 4 -1.68 -11.32 -5.98
CA ALA A 4 -1.78 -12.78 -6.00
C ALA A 4 -0.40 -13.44 -5.85
N LEU A 5 0.63 -12.81 -6.42
CA LEU A 5 2.00 -13.28 -6.31
C LEU A 5 2.53 -13.20 -4.88
N CYS A 6 2.45 -12.02 -4.27
CA CYS A 6 2.95 -11.81 -2.92
C CYS A 6 2.19 -12.69 -1.91
N LYS A 7 0.90 -12.97 -2.17
CA LYS A 7 0.15 -13.98 -1.41
C LYS A 7 0.72 -15.38 -1.57
N GLN A 8 0.99 -15.84 -2.79
CA GLN A 8 1.56 -17.18 -3.02
C GLN A 8 2.95 -17.33 -2.39
N ALA A 9 3.85 -16.38 -2.64
CA ALA A 9 5.19 -16.39 -2.05
C ALA A 9 5.12 -16.39 -0.52
N ARG A 10 4.21 -15.62 0.07
CA ARG A 10 3.98 -15.63 1.52
C ARG A 10 3.45 -16.98 2.02
N VAL A 11 2.49 -17.61 1.35
CA VAL A 11 1.95 -18.91 1.80
C VAL A 11 3.06 -19.97 1.87
N LEU A 12 3.95 -19.99 0.87
CA LEU A 12 5.12 -20.87 0.86
C LEU A 12 6.10 -20.52 2.00
N ALA A 13 6.45 -19.24 2.12
CA ALA A 13 7.36 -18.77 3.15
C ALA A 13 6.82 -19.01 4.57
N ASP A 14 5.51 -18.87 4.78
CA ASP A 14 4.80 -19.16 6.03
C ASP A 14 4.87 -20.66 6.35
N GLY A 15 4.70 -21.52 5.34
CA GLY A 15 4.87 -22.97 5.43
C GLY A 15 6.31 -23.46 5.61
N GLY A 16 7.30 -22.56 5.60
CA GLY A 16 8.72 -22.89 5.76
C GLY A 16 9.47 -23.07 4.43
N ASP A 17 8.78 -23.07 3.30
CA ASP A 17 9.36 -23.15 1.97
C ASP A 17 9.77 -21.76 1.47
N LEU A 18 10.92 -21.30 1.97
CA LEU A 18 11.51 -20.02 1.55
C LEU A 18 12.10 -20.09 0.15
N GLU A 19 12.58 -21.26 -0.27
CA GLU A 19 13.20 -21.45 -1.57
C GLU A 19 12.16 -21.38 -2.69
N GLY A 20 11.01 -22.06 -2.51
CA GLY A 20 9.86 -21.94 -3.40
C GLY A 20 9.29 -20.53 -3.44
N ALA A 21 9.22 -19.84 -2.29
CA ALA A 21 8.79 -18.44 -2.23
C ALA A 21 9.70 -17.53 -3.08
N VAL A 22 11.02 -17.62 -2.92
CA VAL A 22 12.00 -16.84 -3.70
C VAL A 22 11.97 -17.23 -5.17
N GLY A 23 11.81 -18.52 -5.50
CA GLY A 23 11.70 -19.00 -6.88
C GLY A 23 10.53 -18.37 -7.64
N ILE A 24 9.36 -18.27 -6.99
CA ILE A 24 8.18 -17.61 -7.58
C ILE A 24 8.44 -16.12 -7.82
N LEU A 25 9.08 -15.43 -6.88
CA LEU A 25 9.40 -14.00 -7.02
C LEU A 25 10.39 -13.75 -8.18
N ARG A 26 11.43 -14.59 -8.29
CA ARG A 26 12.41 -14.52 -9.40
C ARG A 26 11.77 -14.79 -10.76
N ASN A 27 10.85 -15.74 -10.84
CA ASN A 27 10.17 -16.02 -12.10
C ASN A 27 9.37 -14.80 -12.58
N ARG A 28 8.70 -14.10 -11.66
CA ARG A 28 7.99 -12.86 -12.03
C ARG A 28 8.90 -11.72 -12.39
N GLU A 29 10.02 -11.57 -11.71
CA GLU A 29 10.99 -10.53 -12.04
C GLU A 29 11.50 -10.69 -13.48
N ARG A 30 11.74 -11.95 -13.91
CA ARG A 30 12.06 -12.26 -15.31
C ARG A 30 10.90 -11.96 -16.25
N GLU A 31 9.68 -12.40 -15.93
CA GLU A 31 8.49 -12.09 -16.74
C GLU A 31 8.28 -10.57 -16.87
N LEU A 32 8.54 -9.79 -15.82
CA LEU A 32 8.47 -8.34 -15.84
C LEU A 32 9.54 -7.74 -16.76
N ALA A 33 10.77 -8.22 -16.69
CA ALA A 33 11.87 -7.77 -17.56
C ALA A 33 11.57 -7.99 -19.05
N GLU A 34 10.78 -9.00 -19.40
CA GLU A 34 10.38 -9.28 -20.78
C GLU A 34 9.32 -8.32 -21.33
N THR A 35 8.60 -7.62 -20.44
CA THR A 35 7.54 -6.68 -20.82
C THR A 35 8.07 -5.43 -21.53
N GLN A 36 7.25 -4.85 -22.40
CA GLN A 36 7.61 -3.65 -23.17
C GLN A 36 7.82 -2.43 -22.28
N SER A 37 7.10 -2.32 -21.16
CA SER A 37 7.29 -1.27 -20.13
C SER A 37 8.64 -1.39 -19.41
N ALA A 38 9.15 -2.60 -19.19
CA ALA A 38 10.50 -2.79 -18.65
C ALA A 38 11.58 -2.37 -19.64
N ARG A 39 11.40 -2.69 -20.93
CA ARG A 39 12.33 -2.26 -21.99
C ARG A 39 12.34 -0.75 -22.19
N ALA A 40 11.21 -0.09 -21.92
CA ALA A 40 11.09 1.36 -21.91
C ALA A 40 11.64 2.01 -20.62
N SER A 41 12.19 1.22 -19.69
CA SER A 41 12.68 1.70 -18.37
C SER A 41 11.67 2.56 -17.62
N ASP A 42 10.39 2.20 -17.71
CA ASP A 42 9.32 2.96 -17.08
C ASP A 42 9.52 2.97 -15.55
N GLY A 43 9.33 4.13 -14.92
CA GLY A 43 9.60 4.32 -13.49
C GLY A 43 8.79 3.39 -12.61
N LEU A 44 7.57 3.03 -13.04
CA LEU A 44 6.74 2.04 -12.38
C LEU A 44 7.37 0.64 -12.40
N CYS A 45 7.95 0.22 -13.53
CA CYS A 45 8.56 -1.09 -13.66
C CYS A 45 9.84 -1.19 -12.82
N LEU A 46 10.64 -0.12 -12.79
CA LEU A 46 11.85 -0.06 -11.95
C LEU A 46 11.51 -0.14 -10.45
N SER A 47 10.49 0.61 -10.02
CA SER A 47 10.00 0.55 -8.64
C SER A 47 9.52 -0.86 -8.29
N LEU A 48 8.82 -1.52 -9.22
CA LEU A 48 8.29 -2.86 -9.01
C LEU A 48 9.39 -3.91 -8.86
N SER A 49 10.42 -3.85 -9.72
CA SER A 49 11.59 -4.73 -9.61
C SER A 49 12.32 -4.55 -8.29
N SER A 50 12.46 -3.30 -7.83
CA SER A 50 13.06 -3.00 -6.54
C SER A 50 12.26 -3.58 -5.37
N GLU A 51 10.92 -3.50 -5.40
CA GLU A 51 10.06 -4.11 -4.39
C GLU A 51 10.18 -5.64 -4.36
N LEU A 52 10.26 -6.29 -5.52
CA LEU A 52 10.45 -7.74 -5.62
C LEU A 52 11.82 -8.17 -5.08
N GLY A 53 12.89 -7.45 -5.41
CA GLY A 53 14.23 -7.71 -4.88
C GLY A 53 14.30 -7.55 -3.36
N ALA A 54 13.72 -6.46 -2.84
CA ALA A 54 13.58 -6.22 -1.41
C ALA A 54 12.82 -7.36 -0.69
N LEU A 55 11.75 -7.88 -1.30
CA LEU A 55 11.00 -8.99 -0.73
C LEU A 55 11.80 -10.30 -0.77
N GLN A 56 12.52 -10.57 -1.88
CA GLN A 56 13.39 -11.73 -2.02
C GLN A 56 14.47 -11.77 -0.95
N GLU A 57 15.20 -10.66 -0.74
CA GLU A 57 16.24 -10.58 0.29
C GLU A 57 15.70 -10.93 1.67
N ARG A 58 14.51 -10.43 2.00
CA ARG A 58 13.87 -10.69 3.29
C ARG A 58 13.30 -12.12 3.40
N MET A 59 13.13 -12.82 2.29
CA MET A 59 12.71 -14.23 2.25
C MET A 59 13.89 -15.21 2.16
N THR A 60 15.14 -14.77 1.98
CA THR A 60 16.32 -15.65 1.95
C THR A 60 16.64 -16.33 3.28
N SER A 61 16.19 -15.77 4.40
CA SER A 61 16.42 -16.32 5.74
C SER A 61 15.14 -16.28 6.55
N ARG A 62 14.82 -17.40 7.22
CA ARG A 62 13.61 -17.51 8.06
C ARG A 62 13.55 -16.42 9.12
N ARG A 63 14.68 -16.12 9.74
CA ARG A 63 14.80 -15.06 10.77
C ARG A 63 14.48 -13.68 10.21
N MET A 64 14.95 -13.37 8.99
CA MET A 64 14.66 -12.10 8.33
C MET A 64 13.20 -12.02 7.90
N TYR A 65 12.66 -13.14 7.42
CA TYR A 65 11.27 -13.24 7.01
C TYR A 65 10.32 -12.98 8.18
N GLU A 66 10.54 -13.63 9.32
CA GLU A 66 9.73 -13.45 10.51
C GLU A 66 9.85 -12.05 11.10
N ARG A 67 11.07 -11.49 11.13
CA ARG A 67 11.34 -10.19 11.75
C ARG A 67 10.82 -9.01 10.94
N SER A 68 10.90 -9.05 9.61
CA SER A 68 10.54 -7.91 8.75
C SER A 68 9.89 -8.30 7.43
N GLY A 69 10.20 -9.47 6.88
CA GLY A 69 9.66 -9.93 5.59
C GLY A 69 8.13 -10.12 5.58
N ARG A 70 7.55 -10.66 6.66
CA ARG A 70 6.10 -10.83 6.79
C ARG A 70 5.35 -9.50 6.71
N ALA A 71 5.75 -8.54 7.54
CA ALA A 71 5.14 -7.22 7.57
C ALA A 71 5.33 -6.49 6.22
N TYR A 72 6.52 -6.59 5.64
CA TYR A 72 6.81 -6.01 4.32
C TYR A 72 5.93 -6.61 3.22
N ALA A 73 5.76 -7.94 3.18
CA ALA A 73 4.85 -8.60 2.24
C ALA A 73 3.40 -8.09 2.39
N PHE A 74 2.94 -7.88 3.63
CA PHE A 74 1.64 -7.26 3.92
C PHE A 74 1.53 -5.83 3.39
N SER A 75 2.57 -5.01 3.57
CA SER A 75 2.61 -3.64 3.06
C SER A 75 2.54 -3.59 1.54
N SER A 76 3.31 -4.43 0.83
CA SER A 76 3.27 -4.52 -0.63
C SER A 76 1.89 -4.93 -1.16
N MET A 77 1.17 -5.80 -0.44
CA MET A 77 -0.22 -6.15 -0.77
C MET A 77 -1.20 -4.98 -0.58
N SER A 78 -0.92 -4.08 0.37
CA SER A 78 -1.79 -2.94 0.69
C SER A 78 -1.55 -1.72 -0.22
N SER A 79 -0.32 -1.45 -0.64
CA SER A 79 0.02 -0.28 -1.48
C SER A 79 -0.74 -0.23 -2.82
N HIS A 80 -1.00 -1.39 -3.44
CA HIS A 80 -1.80 -1.47 -4.66
C HIS A 80 -3.28 -1.09 -4.49
N SER A 81 -3.83 -1.19 -3.27
CA SER A 81 -5.21 -0.75 -3.00
C SER A 81 -5.34 0.77 -2.95
N ALA A 82 -4.29 1.47 -2.47
CA ALA A 82 -4.25 2.94 -2.43
C ALA A 82 -4.12 3.55 -3.83
N GLN A 83 -3.35 2.93 -4.73
CA GLN A 83 -3.21 3.39 -6.12
C GLN A 83 -4.53 3.36 -6.93
N ARG A 84 -5.53 2.55 -6.54
CA ARG A 84 -6.86 2.57 -7.17
C ARG A 84 -7.78 3.66 -6.63
N ALA A 85 -7.47 4.26 -5.49
CA ALA A 85 -8.31 5.29 -4.88
C ALA A 85 -8.09 6.68 -5.53
N THR A 86 -6.91 6.94 -6.10
CA THR A 86 -6.54 8.22 -6.71
C THR A 86 -6.87 8.35 -8.21
N ALA A 87 -7.38 7.30 -8.86
CA ALA A 87 -7.74 7.31 -10.28
C ALA A 87 -9.15 7.85 -10.58
N ARG A 88 -9.77 8.60 -9.65
CA ARG A 88 -10.97 9.39 -9.91
C ARG A 88 -10.59 10.86 -9.88
N GLU A 89 -10.26 11.35 -11.06
CA GLU A 89 -10.26 12.77 -11.43
C GLU A 89 -11.44 13.50 -10.76
N PRO A 90 -11.19 14.59 -10.00
CA PRO A 90 -12.26 15.47 -9.58
C PRO A 90 -12.71 16.27 -10.81
N VAL A 91 -13.82 15.85 -11.43
CA VAL A 91 -14.55 16.77 -12.32
C VAL A 91 -14.97 17.97 -11.48
N CYS A 92 -14.44 19.12 -11.89
CA CYS A 92 -14.77 20.43 -11.33
C CYS A 92 -16.28 20.65 -11.41
N GLY A 93 -16.89 21.01 -10.29
CA GLY A 93 -18.21 21.63 -10.30
C GLY A 93 -19.12 21.18 -9.16
N SER A 94 -19.26 22.06 -8.17
CA SER A 94 -20.29 22.11 -7.13
C SER A 94 -20.06 21.32 -5.83
N ALA A 95 -20.21 22.09 -4.75
CA ALA A 95 -20.01 21.77 -3.35
C ALA A 95 -20.77 20.54 -2.84
N ALA A 96 -20.02 19.56 -2.30
CA ALA A 96 -20.03 19.16 -0.88
C ALA A 96 -19.16 17.89 -0.74
N PRO A 97 -18.31 17.78 0.29
CA PRO A 97 -17.31 16.73 0.36
C PRO A 97 -17.99 15.44 0.81
N GLN A 98 -18.37 14.57 -0.13
CA GLN A 98 -18.66 13.17 0.21
C GLN A 98 -17.35 12.41 0.41
N ALA A 99 -16.51 12.92 1.33
CA ALA A 99 -15.15 12.49 1.60
C ALA A 99 -15.05 11.09 2.26
N TYR A 100 -16.18 10.46 2.55
CA TYR A 100 -16.24 9.15 3.19
C TYR A 100 -16.96 8.15 2.28
N GLN A 101 -16.32 7.80 1.16
CA GLN A 101 -16.92 6.98 0.11
C GLN A 101 -17.04 5.47 0.45
N THR A 102 -16.62 5.02 1.65
CA THR A 102 -16.83 3.63 2.07
C THR A 102 -17.69 3.55 3.32
N SER A 103 -18.61 2.58 3.35
CA SER A 103 -19.49 2.32 4.50
C SER A 103 -18.69 2.09 5.80
N SER A 104 -17.48 1.54 5.70
CA SER A 104 -16.55 1.38 6.83
C SER A 104 -16.03 2.72 7.36
N MET A 105 -15.59 3.61 6.47
CA MET A 105 -15.15 4.96 6.86
C MET A 105 -16.29 5.79 7.44
N ALA A 106 -17.50 5.70 6.85
CA ALA A 106 -18.69 6.35 7.40
C ALA A 106 -18.97 5.86 8.83
N ARG A 107 -18.91 4.54 9.08
CA ARG A 107 -19.10 3.98 10.43
C ARG A 107 -18.04 4.44 11.43
N MET A 108 -16.78 4.58 11.01
CA MET A 108 -15.73 5.11 11.90
C MET A 108 -15.95 6.58 12.25
N VAL A 109 -16.38 7.40 11.29
CA VAL A 109 -16.69 8.82 11.51
C VAL A 109 -17.92 8.99 12.39
N SER A 110 -18.98 8.21 12.15
CA SER A 110 -20.14 8.19 13.03
C SER A 110 -19.75 7.81 14.46
N ARG A 111 -18.91 6.77 14.62
CA ARG A 111 -18.37 6.39 15.94
C ARG A 111 -17.51 7.49 16.58
N SER A 112 -16.67 8.18 15.82
CA SER A 112 -15.82 9.24 16.41
C SER A 112 -16.64 10.48 16.82
N GLN A 113 -17.73 10.77 16.10
CA GLN A 113 -18.69 11.81 16.47
C GLN A 113 -19.50 11.43 17.71
N GLU A 114 -19.92 10.16 17.82
CA GLU A 114 -20.59 9.62 19.02
C GLU A 114 -19.67 9.61 20.26
N LEU A 115 -18.35 9.44 20.07
CA LEU A 115 -17.35 9.42 21.15
C LEU A 115 -16.83 10.81 21.55
N GLY A 116 -17.32 11.89 20.93
CA GLY A 116 -17.31 13.23 21.50
C GLY A 116 -15.96 13.77 21.98
N ILE A 117 -14.99 13.97 21.07
CA ILE A 117 -13.92 14.95 21.34
C ILE A 117 -14.52 16.34 21.15
N LYS A 118 -14.98 16.93 22.26
CA LYS A 118 -15.24 18.38 22.35
C LYS A 118 -13.90 19.11 22.15
N SER A 119 -13.58 19.45 20.91
CA SER A 119 -12.51 20.42 20.65
C SER A 119 -12.95 21.78 21.22
N PRO A 120 -12.16 22.44 22.07
CA PRO A 120 -12.45 23.81 22.47
C PRO A 120 -12.37 24.72 21.24
N LYS A 121 -13.36 25.59 21.09
CA LYS A 121 -13.47 26.58 20.02
C LYS A 121 -12.24 27.50 20.05
N PRO A 122 -11.57 27.79 18.91
CA PRO A 122 -10.55 28.82 18.89
C PRO A 122 -11.23 30.18 19.03
N SER A 123 -11.02 30.84 20.17
CA SER A 123 -11.40 32.24 20.37
C SER A 123 -10.54 33.16 19.50
N PRO A 124 -11.11 34.13 18.77
CA PRO A 124 -10.34 35.08 17.98
C PRO A 124 -9.75 36.17 18.89
N ALA A 125 -8.48 36.05 19.25
CA ALA A 125 -7.78 37.10 20.00
C ALA A 125 -7.08 38.08 19.06
N ARG A 126 -7.81 39.18 18.84
CA ARG A 126 -7.34 40.57 18.79
C ARG A 126 -6.17 40.94 17.87
N ARG A 127 -6.58 41.57 16.76
CA ARG A 127 -5.84 42.56 15.97
C ARG A 127 -5.32 43.66 16.92
N ASP A 128 -4.01 43.73 17.13
CA ASP A 128 -3.40 44.91 17.74
C ASP A 128 -2.77 45.79 16.65
N ARG A 129 -3.05 47.08 16.79
CA ARG A 129 -2.68 48.16 15.88
C ARG A 129 -1.72 49.03 16.67
N SER A 130 -0.49 49.17 16.19
CA SER A 130 0.34 50.37 16.36
C SER A 130 1.38 50.40 15.26
#